data_AF-A0A7G2K1H8-F1
#
_entry.id   AF-A0A7G2K1H8-F1
#
_cell.length_a   1.000
_cell.length_b   1.000
_cell.length_c   1.000
_cell.angle_alpha   90.00
_cell.angle_beta   90.00
_cell.angle_gamma   90.00
#
_symmetry.space_group_name_H-M   'P 1'
#
loop_
_entity.id
_entity.type
_entity.pdbx_description
1 polymer ?
#
loop_
_entity_poly.entity_id
_entity_poly.type
_entity_poly.pdbx_seq_one_letter_code
_entity_poly.pdbx_strand_id
1 'polypeptide(L)'
;MEMEIALRNHDIPHKFPSAVEKYVKKFTEEVPEEAKKGRVDLRNLPLVTIDGEDARDFDDAVYCEKHGKGWKLWVAIADVSYYVRLRSALDVEAHNRGNSVYFPNRVVPMLPEILSNGLCSLNPQMDRLCMVCEMQI
;
A
#
# COMPACT_ATOMS: atom_id res chain seq x y z
N MET A 1 13.37 -3.88 25.11
CA MET A 1 13.33 -5.13 25.91
C MET A 1 11.95 -5.77 25.85
N GLU A 2 10.88 -5.05 26.17
CA GLU A 2 9.49 -5.58 26.16
C GLU A 2 8.96 -5.96 24.76
N MET A 3 9.16 -5.11 23.74
CA MET A 3 8.76 -5.46 22.37
C MET A 3 9.48 -6.71 21.84
N GLU A 4 10.79 -6.83 22.08
CA GLU A 4 11.56 -8.03 21.67
C GLU A 4 11.01 -9.30 22.34
N ILE A 5 10.53 -9.20 23.58
CA ILE A 5 9.87 -10.30 24.28
C ILE A 5 8.54 -10.63 23.59
N ALA A 6 7.71 -9.63 23.28
CA ALA A 6 6.44 -9.85 22.58
C ALA A 6 6.64 -10.47 21.19
N LEU A 7 7.61 -9.98 20.41
CA LEU A 7 7.93 -10.51 19.08
C LEU A 7 8.32 -11.98 19.14
N ARG A 8 9.08 -12.40 20.15
CA ARG A 8 9.54 -13.78 20.30
C ARG A 8 8.48 -14.68 20.92
N ASN A 9 7.73 -14.20 21.93
CA ASN A 9 6.72 -15.00 22.61
C ASN A 9 5.49 -15.29 21.73
N HIS A 10 5.22 -14.43 20.76
CA HIS A 10 4.10 -14.57 19.83
C HIS A 10 4.55 -14.95 18.41
N ASP A 11 5.83 -15.33 18.24
CA ASP A 11 6.42 -15.74 16.95
C ASP A 11 6.15 -14.75 15.80
N ILE A 12 6.16 -13.44 16.11
CA ILE A 12 5.90 -12.39 15.11
C ILE A 12 7.12 -12.26 14.18
N PRO A 13 6.96 -12.52 12.87
CA PRO A 13 8.05 -12.38 11.91
C PRO A 13 8.41 -10.91 11.73
N HIS A 14 9.61 -10.53 12.17
CA HIS A 14 10.07 -9.14 12.23
C HIS A 14 11.33 -8.87 11.40
N LYS A 15 11.89 -9.90 10.75
CA LYS A 15 13.04 -9.77 9.83
C LYS A 15 12.63 -10.26 8.46
N PHE A 16 12.87 -9.46 7.43
CA PHE A 16 12.61 -9.88 6.06
C PHE A 16 13.66 -10.91 5.60
N PRO A 17 13.25 -12.02 4.98
CA PRO A 17 14.19 -12.97 4.39
C PRO A 17 15.03 -12.32 3.27
N SER A 18 16.25 -12.81 3.06
CA SER A 18 17.13 -12.30 1.98
C SER A 18 16.51 -12.42 0.58
N ALA A 19 15.60 -13.37 0.37
CA ALA A 19 14.83 -13.49 -0.86
C ALA A 19 13.89 -12.28 -1.09
N VAL A 20 13.28 -11.76 -0.03
CA VAL A 20 12.45 -10.54 -0.08
C VAL A 20 13.32 -9.32 -0.36
N GLU A 21 14.44 -9.18 0.35
CA GLU A 21 15.40 -8.09 0.12
C GLU A 21 15.91 -8.06 -1.33
N LYS A 22 16.22 -9.22 -1.90
CA LYS A 22 16.59 -9.34 -3.32
C LYS A 22 15.43 -8.98 -4.25
N TYR A 23 14.21 -9.41 -3.91
CA TYR A 23 13.04 -9.17 -4.75
C TYR A 23 12.70 -7.68 -4.84
N VAL A 24 12.85 -6.91 -3.75
CA VAL A 24 12.50 -5.49 -3.74
C VAL A 24 13.53 -4.58 -4.43
N LYS A 25 14.78 -5.03 -4.61
CA LYS A 25 15.84 -4.26 -5.29
C LYS A 25 15.53 -3.88 -6.74
N LYS A 26 14.53 -4.52 -7.37
CA LYS A 26 14.08 -4.18 -8.72
C LYS A 26 13.16 -2.97 -8.75
N PHE A 27 12.62 -2.55 -7.61
CA PHE A 27 11.71 -1.42 -7.52
C PHE A 27 12.48 -0.11 -7.42
N THR A 28 11.93 0.91 -8.05
CA THR A 28 12.36 2.30 -7.98
C THR A 28 11.36 3.10 -7.17
N GLU A 29 11.71 4.33 -6.79
CA GLU A 29 10.79 5.22 -6.06
C GLU A 29 9.57 5.63 -6.91
N GLU A 30 9.74 5.67 -8.23
CA GLU A 30 8.70 6.09 -9.17
C GLU A 30 8.05 4.90 -9.90
N VAL A 31 6.78 5.09 -10.26
CA VAL A 31 6.03 4.15 -11.11
C VAL A 31 6.51 4.28 -12.55
N PRO A 32 7.04 3.21 -13.17
CA PRO A 32 7.52 3.27 -14.55
C PRO A 32 6.36 3.49 -15.53
N GLU A 33 6.62 4.20 -16.63
CA GLU A 33 5.61 4.53 -17.66
C GLU A 33 4.93 3.30 -18.24
N GLU A 34 5.66 2.19 -18.38
CA GLU A 34 5.12 0.91 -18.85
C GLU A 34 4.02 0.37 -17.94
N ALA A 35 4.10 0.63 -16.64
CA ALA A 35 3.11 0.17 -15.67
C ALA A 35 1.80 0.99 -15.71
N LYS A 36 1.87 2.20 -16.29
CA LYS A 36 0.73 3.12 -16.46
C LYS A 36 -0.09 2.78 -17.72
N LYS A 37 0.53 2.13 -18.71
CA LYS A 37 -0.12 1.82 -20.01
C LYS A 37 -1.35 0.94 -19.82
N GLY A 38 -2.45 1.34 -20.47
CA GLY A 38 -3.71 0.59 -20.49
C GLY A 38 -4.58 0.75 -19.24
N ARG A 39 -4.19 1.59 -18.27
CA ARG A 39 -5.00 1.94 -17.10
C ARG A 39 -5.86 3.17 -17.37
N VAL A 40 -6.93 3.32 -16.60
CA VAL A 40 -7.73 4.54 -16.57
C VAL A 40 -6.91 5.65 -15.91
N ASP A 41 -6.82 6.81 -16.57
CA ASP A 41 -6.11 7.97 -16.05
C ASP A 41 -7.04 8.83 -15.19
N LEU A 42 -6.77 8.88 -13.88
CA LEU A 42 -7.50 9.66 -12.90
C LEU A 42 -6.68 10.81 -12.32
N ARG A 43 -5.52 11.16 -12.90
CA ARG A 43 -4.61 12.17 -12.31
C ARG A 43 -5.20 13.58 -12.24
N ASN A 44 -6.23 13.86 -13.04
CA ASN A 44 -6.97 15.11 -13.00
C ASN A 44 -8.16 15.10 -12.03
N LEU A 45 -8.48 13.95 -11.43
CA LEU A 45 -9.51 13.82 -10.41
C LEU A 45 -8.91 14.24 -9.06
N PRO A 46 -9.56 15.11 -8.26
CA PRO A 46 -8.97 15.63 -7.03
C PRO A 46 -9.17 14.64 -5.87
N LEU A 47 -8.58 13.46 -6.03
CA LEU A 47 -8.48 12.43 -5.01
C LEU A 47 -7.59 12.92 -3.85
N VAL A 48 -8.00 12.63 -2.62
CA VAL A 48 -7.24 12.96 -1.40
C VAL A 48 -7.16 11.74 -0.49
N THR A 49 -6.06 11.63 0.25
CA THR A 49 -5.91 10.71 1.38
C THR A 49 -6.20 11.48 2.69
N ILE A 50 -6.76 10.81 3.70
CA ILE A 50 -7.10 11.42 4.98
C ILE A 50 -6.73 10.45 6.10
N ASP A 51 -5.58 10.69 6.72
CA ASP A 51 -4.94 9.75 7.65
C ASP A 51 -4.45 10.45 8.92
N GLY A 52 -4.02 9.65 9.91
CA GLY A 52 -3.36 10.18 11.11
C GLY A 52 -2.02 10.84 10.82
N GLU A 53 -1.59 11.78 11.67
CA GLU A 53 -0.36 12.57 11.48
C GLU A 53 0.92 11.72 11.35
N ASP A 54 0.95 10.59 12.04
CA ASP A 54 2.08 9.65 12.04
C ASP A 54 2.02 8.60 10.91
N ALA A 55 0.92 8.53 10.15
CA ALA A 55 0.75 7.55 9.07
C ALA A 55 1.71 7.83 7.89
N ARG A 56 2.14 6.75 7.22
CA ARG A 56 3.04 6.82 6.05
C ARG A 56 2.59 5.89 4.91
N ASP A 57 1.70 4.97 5.23
CA ASP A 57 1.06 3.95 4.41
C ASP A 57 -0.38 4.39 4.04
N PHE A 58 -0.51 5.27 3.06
CA PHE A 58 -1.81 5.77 2.60
C PHE A 58 -2.43 4.78 1.62
N ASP A 59 -3.25 3.86 2.13
CA ASP A 59 -3.80 2.75 1.34
C ASP A 59 -5.00 3.16 0.47
N ASP A 60 -5.72 4.21 0.85
CA ASP A 60 -6.93 4.65 0.16
C ASP A 60 -6.99 6.17 -0.09
N ALA A 61 -7.60 6.54 -1.21
CA ALA A 61 -7.91 7.91 -1.56
C ALA A 61 -9.35 8.03 -2.04
N VAL A 62 -9.99 9.15 -1.70
CA VAL A 62 -11.42 9.36 -1.95
C VAL A 62 -11.68 10.65 -2.71
N TYR A 63 -12.72 10.64 -3.54
CA TYR A 63 -13.31 11.81 -4.16
C TYR A 63 -14.79 11.57 -4.42
N CYS A 64 -15.62 12.60 -4.32
CA CYS A 64 -17.00 12.52 -4.78
C CYS A 64 -17.48 13.81 -5.42
N GLU A 65 -18.45 13.68 -6.34
CA GLU A 65 -19.13 14.79 -6.97
C GLU A 65 -20.64 14.54 -7.04
N LYS A 66 -21.43 15.62 -7.12
CA LYS A 66 -22.87 15.51 -7.30
C LYS A 66 -23.17 14.91 -8.68
N HIS A 67 -24.07 13.93 -8.70
CA HIS A 67 -24.52 13.28 -9.93
C HIS A 67 -26.05 13.16 -9.93
N GLY A 68 -26.72 14.05 -10.66
CA GLY A 68 -28.19 14.13 -10.66
C GLY A 68 -28.75 14.44 -9.27
N LYS A 69 -29.55 13.51 -8.72
CA LYS A 69 -30.09 13.61 -7.35
C LYS A 69 -29.20 12.97 -6.28
N GLY A 70 -28.12 12.31 -6.68
CA GLY A 70 -27.24 11.53 -5.83
C GLY A 70 -25.77 11.94 -5.96
N TRP A 71 -24.89 10.99 -5.70
CA TRP A 71 -23.45 11.19 -5.74
C TRP A 71 -22.75 10.14 -6.60
N LYS A 72 -21.66 10.58 -7.23
CA LYS A 72 -20.66 9.69 -7.80
C LYS A 72 -19.46 9.69 -6.87
N LEU A 73 -19.10 8.52 -6.36
CA LEU A 73 -18.02 8.31 -5.39
C LEU A 73 -16.93 7.44 -6.02
N TRP A 74 -15.68 7.87 -5.85
CA TRP A 74 -14.49 7.07 -6.16
C TRP A 74 -13.78 6.74 -4.87
N VAL A 75 -13.48 5.45 -4.70
CA VAL A 75 -12.57 4.93 -3.69
C VAL A 75 -11.43 4.26 -4.44
N ALA A 76 -10.25 4.87 -4.40
CA ALA A 76 -9.03 4.37 -5.03
C ALA A 76 -8.17 3.70 -3.95
N ILE A 77 -7.94 2.40 -4.08
CA ILE A 77 -7.11 1.59 -3.17
C ILE A 77 -5.75 1.35 -3.82
N ALA A 78 -4.65 1.42 -3.07
CA ALA A 78 -3.32 1.10 -3.56
C ALA A 78 -3.29 -0.28 -4.27
N ASP A 79 -2.71 -0.35 -5.47
CA ASP A 79 -2.65 -1.60 -6.25
C ASP A 79 -1.50 -2.51 -5.77
N VAL A 80 -1.58 -2.97 -4.52
CA VAL A 80 -0.58 -3.85 -3.89
C VAL A 80 -0.37 -5.13 -4.72
N SER A 81 -1.44 -5.65 -5.33
CA SER A 81 -1.43 -6.87 -6.15
C SER A 81 -0.55 -6.77 -7.39
N TYR A 82 -0.28 -5.54 -7.87
CA TYR A 82 0.66 -5.30 -8.95
C TYR A 82 2.11 -5.58 -8.54
N TYR A 83 2.47 -5.23 -7.31
CA TYR A 83 3.83 -5.35 -6.77
C TYR A 83 4.08 -6.71 -6.11
N VAL A 84 3.07 -7.22 -5.38
CA VAL A 84 3.09 -8.50 -4.69
C VAL A 84 2.42 -9.56 -5.56
N ARG A 85 3.22 -10.23 -6.40
CA ARG A 85 2.72 -11.27 -7.32
C ARG A 85 2.62 -12.61 -6.61
N LEU A 86 1.57 -13.37 -6.92
CA LEU A 86 1.35 -14.71 -6.39
C LEU A 86 2.62 -15.57 -6.51
N ARG A 87 2.91 -16.30 -5.43
CA ARG A 87 4.07 -17.20 -5.27
C ARG A 87 5.44 -16.51 -5.33
N SER A 88 5.49 -15.17 -5.33
CA SER A 88 6.75 -14.44 -5.18
C SER A 88 7.27 -14.51 -3.74
N ALA A 89 8.54 -14.15 -3.54
CA ALA A 89 9.10 -14.05 -2.19
C ALA A 89 8.32 -13.07 -1.29
N LEU A 90 7.79 -11.99 -1.88
CA LEU A 90 6.93 -11.04 -1.17
C LEU A 90 5.59 -11.65 -0.77
N ASP A 91 4.95 -12.40 -1.67
CA ASP A 91 3.65 -13.04 -1.40
C ASP A 91 3.76 -14.06 -0.26
N VAL A 92 4.79 -14.91 -0.32
CA VAL A 92 5.06 -15.89 0.73
C VAL A 92 5.31 -15.22 2.08
N GLU A 93 6.10 -14.14 2.11
CA GLU A 93 6.39 -13.44 3.37
C GLU A 93 5.19 -12.61 3.87
N ALA A 94 4.43 -11.98 2.98
CA ALA A 94 3.22 -11.26 3.34
C ALA A 94 2.18 -12.22 3.93
N HIS A 95 2.02 -13.41 3.34
CA HIS A 95 1.18 -14.47 3.88
C HIS A 95 1.67 -14.97 5.25
N ASN A 96 2.99 -15.14 5.41
CA ASN A 96 3.60 -15.55 6.67
C ASN A 96 3.39 -14.52 7.80
N ARG A 97 3.46 -13.22 7.48
CA ARG A 97 3.17 -12.14 8.43
C ARG A 97 1.68 -11.97 8.70
N GLY A 98 0.84 -12.17 7.69
CA GLY A 98 -0.61 -12.07 7.74
C GLY A 98 -1.14 -10.63 7.84
N ASN A 99 -0.56 -9.80 8.72
CA ASN A 99 -0.91 -8.39 8.89
C ASN A 99 0.29 -7.58 9.41
N SER A 100 0.23 -6.26 9.30
CA SER A 100 1.13 -5.35 10.00
C SER A 100 0.81 -5.34 11.50
N VAL A 101 1.85 -5.30 12.34
CA VAL A 101 1.70 -5.22 13.81
C VAL A 101 2.15 -3.84 14.30
N TYR A 102 1.22 -3.08 14.86
CA TYR A 102 1.44 -1.72 15.35
C TYR A 102 1.70 -1.72 16.86
N PHE A 103 2.96 -1.55 17.26
CA PHE A 103 3.33 -1.27 18.65
C PHE A 103 3.33 0.23 18.92
N PRO A 104 3.21 0.69 20.18
CA PRO A 104 3.15 2.12 20.51
C PRO A 104 4.26 3.00 19.90
N ASN A 105 5.45 2.45 19.67
CA ASN A 105 6.61 3.19 19.15
C ASN A 105 7.23 2.57 17.88
N ARG A 106 6.62 1.52 17.30
CA ARG A 106 7.20 0.79 16.17
C ARG A 106 6.15 -0.01 15.41
N VAL A 107 6.21 0.05 14.08
CA VAL A 107 5.43 -0.86 13.22
C VAL A 107 6.33 -2.01 12.78
N VAL A 108 5.80 -3.23 12.83
CA VAL A 108 6.34 -4.39 12.10
C VAL A 108 5.48 -4.55 10.85
N PRO A 109 5.93 -4.03 9.70
CA PRO A 109 5.07 -3.97 8.53
C PRO A 109 4.96 -5.35 7.87
N MET A 110 3.80 -5.61 7.26
CA MET A 110 3.58 -6.80 6.44
C MET A 110 4.46 -6.78 5.18
N LEU A 111 4.65 -5.60 4.59
CA LEU A 111 5.45 -5.38 3.38
C LEU A 111 6.68 -4.52 3.67
N PRO A 112 7.77 -4.64 2.90
CA PRO A 112 8.92 -3.77 3.04
C PRO A 112 8.58 -2.29 2.77
N GLU A 113 9.26 -1.36 3.44
CA GLU A 113 8.95 0.08 3.44
C GLU A 113 8.95 0.72 2.04
N ILE A 114 9.82 0.26 1.13
CA ILE A 114 9.84 0.73 -0.28
C ILE A 114 8.49 0.49 -0.99
N LEU A 115 7.72 -0.51 -0.54
CA LEU A 115 6.35 -0.74 -0.98
C LEU A 115 5.36 -0.03 -0.06
N SER A 116 5.31 -0.36 1.23
CA SER A 116 4.25 0.11 2.13
C SER A 116 4.18 1.63 2.24
N ASN A 117 5.33 2.32 2.30
CA ASN A 117 5.40 3.77 2.46
C ASN A 117 5.69 4.47 1.13
N GLY A 118 6.05 3.70 0.10
CA GLY A 118 6.49 4.19 -1.21
C GLY A 118 5.47 3.91 -2.30
N LEU A 119 5.70 2.84 -3.06
CA LEU A 119 4.94 2.50 -4.28
C LEU A 119 3.49 2.08 -4.03
N CYS A 120 3.19 1.53 -2.85
CA CYS A 120 1.85 1.16 -2.41
C CYS A 120 1.23 2.18 -1.44
N SER A 121 1.86 3.33 -1.24
CA SER A 121 1.26 4.45 -0.52
C SER A 121 0.88 5.53 -1.54
N LEU A 122 -0.36 5.99 -1.49
CA LEU A 122 -0.94 7.03 -2.37
C LEU A 122 -0.41 8.43 -2.03
N ASN A 123 0.92 8.55 -2.06
CA ASN A 123 1.66 9.76 -1.71
C ASN A 123 1.24 10.96 -2.56
N PRO A 124 1.17 12.16 -1.95
CA PRO A 124 0.67 13.36 -2.63
C PRO A 124 1.54 13.75 -3.81
N GLN A 125 0.89 14.20 -4.89
CA GLN A 125 1.56 14.76 -6.09
C GLN A 125 2.51 13.79 -6.80
N MET A 126 2.35 12.49 -6.58
CA MET A 126 3.09 11.44 -7.28
C MET A 126 2.14 10.48 -7.98
N ASP A 127 2.49 10.04 -9.18
CA ASP A 127 1.73 9.01 -9.88
C ASP A 127 1.81 7.68 -9.09
N ARG A 128 0.65 7.08 -8.82
CA ARG A 128 0.51 5.80 -8.09
C ARG A 128 -0.49 4.89 -8.79
N LEU A 129 -0.21 3.59 -8.74
CA LEU A 129 -1.11 2.58 -9.25
C LEU A 129 -2.19 2.29 -8.21
N CYS A 130 -3.45 2.31 -8.63
CA CYS A 130 -4.59 2.02 -7.77
C CYS A 130 -5.59 1.08 -8.45
N MET A 131 -6.33 0.36 -7.62
CA MET A 131 -7.58 -0.33 -7.94
C MET A 131 -8.73 0.57 -7.51
N VAL A 132 -9.68 0.86 -8.41
CA VAL A 132 -10.71 1.87 -8.16
C VAL A 132 -12.09 1.23 -8.12
N CYS A 133 -12.85 1.56 -7.07
CA CYS A 133 -14.29 1.33 -7.01
C CYS A 133 -15.01 2.65 -7.32
N GLU A 134 -15.70 2.71 -8.46
CA GLU A 134 -16.58 3.82 -8.83
C GLU A 134 -18.02 3.43 -8.52
N MET A 135 -18.71 4.25 -7.74
CA MET A 135 -20.06 3.97 -7.22
C MET A 135 -21.02 5.12 -7.51
N GLN A 136 -22.27 4.78 -7.82
CA GLN A 136 -23.39 5.70 -7.85
C GLN A 136 -24.24 5.48 -6.59
N ILE A 137 -24.48 6.55 -5.84
CA ILE A 137 -25.23 6.55 -4.58
C ILE A 137 -26.47 7.43 -4.73
#